data_AF-A0A9W4T165-F1
#
_entry.id   AF-A0A9W4T165-F1
#
_cell.length_a   1.000
_cell.length_b   1.000
_cell.length_c   1.000
_cell.angle_alpha   90.00
_cell.angle_beta   90.00
_cell.angle_gamma   90.00
#
_symmetry.space_group_name_H-M   'P 1'
#
loop_
_entity.id
_entity.type
_entity.pdbx_description
1 polymer ?
#
loop_
_entity_poly.entity_id
_entity_poly.type
_entity_poly.pdbx_seq_one_letter_code
_entity_poly.pdbx_strand_id
1 'polypeptide(L)'
;MSIPDETLRKVLNELQNRLAEHKRQLSNVKVQITLKEREKRMAELTKKELSAIEKDTKTYKSIGKAFIKTDISVLDKEQDDKIAKSASDLVTLDNSKKYLERNINDLLKDVH
;
A
#
# COMPACT_ATOMS: atom_id res chain seq x y z
N MET A 1 46.85 5.47 -3.19
CA MET A 1 46.80 4.48 -2.09
C MET A 1 45.71 3.48 -2.45
N SER A 2 46.08 2.23 -2.72
CA SER A 2 45.12 1.17 -3.04
C SER A 2 44.32 0.84 -1.78
N ILE A 3 42.99 0.81 -1.87
CA ILE A 3 42.14 0.32 -0.78
C ILE A 3 42.56 -1.13 -0.48
N PRO A 4 42.82 -1.51 0.77
CA PRO A 4 43.15 -2.90 1.11
C PRO A 4 42.04 -3.86 0.63
N ASP A 5 42.41 -5.00 0.04
CA ASP A 5 41.46 -5.99 -0.52
C ASP A 5 40.40 -6.42 0.51
N GLU A 6 40.78 -6.49 1.80
CA GLU A 6 39.86 -6.80 2.89
C GLU A 6 38.80 -5.71 3.12
N THR A 7 39.17 -4.44 2.99
CA THR A 7 38.25 -3.31 3.12
C THR A 7 37.27 -3.28 1.95
N LEU A 8 37.73 -3.57 0.74
CA LEU A 8 36.88 -3.73 -0.45
C LEU A 8 35.85 -4.85 -0.26
N ARG A 9 36.28 -6.02 0.25
CA ARG A 9 35.35 -7.13 0.54
C ARG A 9 34.33 -6.78 1.61
N LYS A 10 34.72 -6.06 2.66
CA LYS A 10 33.78 -5.62 3.72
C LYS A 10 32.73 -4.66 3.16
N VAL A 11 33.14 -3.65 2.38
CA VAL A 11 32.23 -2.71 1.72
C VAL A 11 31.28 -3.43 0.76
N LEU A 12 31.77 -4.38 -0.03
CA LEU A 12 30.93 -5.15 -0.96
C LEU A 12 29.86 -5.96 -0.22
N ASN A 13 30.21 -6.63 0.88
CA ASN A 13 29.25 -7.38 1.71
C ASN A 13 28.18 -6.45 2.30
N GLU A 14 28.57 -5.26 2.77
CA GLU A 14 27.62 -4.28 3.29
C GLU A 14 26.66 -3.78 2.19
N LEU A 15 27.16 -3.52 0.98
CA LEU A 15 26.33 -3.12 -0.17
C LEU A 15 25.33 -4.22 -0.55
N GLN A 16 25.77 -5.48 -0.60
CA GLN A 16 24.90 -6.62 -0.89
C GLN A 16 23.81 -6.80 0.17
N ASN A 17 24.15 -6.63 1.45
CA ASN A 17 23.18 -6.69 2.54
C ASN A 17 22.13 -5.57 2.44
N ARG A 18 22.55 -4.33 2.16
CA ARG A 18 21.62 -3.20 1.94
C ARG A 18 20.73 -3.43 0.74
N LEU A 19 21.27 -3.95 -0.36
CA LEU A 19 20.52 -4.30 -1.56
C LEU A 19 19.44 -5.35 -1.27
N ALA A 20 19.78 -6.41 -0.52
CA ALA A 20 18.83 -7.44 -0.12
C ALA A 20 17.70 -6.85 0.75
N GLU A 21 18.03 -5.97 1.69
CA GLU A 21 17.06 -5.33 2.56
C GLU A 21 16.09 -4.42 1.78
N HIS A 22 16.60 -3.58 0.89
CA HIS A 22 15.75 -2.71 0.08
C HIS A 22 14.85 -3.51 -0.88
N LYS A 23 15.34 -4.62 -1.44
CA LYS A 23 14.50 -5.52 -2.26
C LYS A 23 13.37 -6.14 -1.44
N ARG A 24 13.63 -6.56 -0.20
CA ARG A 24 12.62 -7.08 0.71
C ARG A 24 11.57 -6.02 1.04
N GLN A 25 12.00 -4.80 1.37
CA GLN A 25 11.11 -3.67 1.64
C GLN A 25 10.24 -3.34 0.41
N LEU A 26 10.84 -3.32 -0.79
CA LEU A 26 10.12 -3.07 -2.03
C LEU A 26 9.04 -4.14 -2.29
N SER A 27 9.35 -5.41 -2.03
CA SER A 27 8.36 -6.50 -2.14
C SER A 27 7.17 -6.27 -1.20
N ASN A 28 7.44 -5.89 0.05
CA ASN A 28 6.37 -5.61 1.02
C ASN A 28 5.50 -4.42 0.60
N VAL A 29 6.11 -3.33 0.13
CA VAL A 29 5.37 -2.16 -0.38
C VAL A 29 4.50 -2.54 -1.57
N LYS A 30 5.00 -3.36 -2.51
CA LYS A 30 4.20 -3.84 -3.65
C LYS A 30 2.98 -4.64 -3.21
N VAL A 31 3.13 -5.54 -2.23
CA VAL A 31 1.99 -6.28 -1.66
C VAL A 31 0.98 -5.34 -1.01
N GLN A 32 1.44 -4.35 -0.24
CA GLN A 32 0.56 -3.36 0.38
C GLN A 32 -0.22 -2.54 -0.65
N ILE A 33 0.42 -2.15 -1.76
CA ILE A 33 -0.25 -1.46 -2.88
C ILE A 33 -1.40 -2.32 -3.42
N THR A 34 -1.13 -3.58 -3.77
CA THR A 34 -2.17 -4.47 -4.32
C THR A 34 -3.34 -4.68 -3.34
N LEU A 35 -3.05 -4.80 -2.04
CA LEU A 35 -4.09 -4.91 -1.02
C LEU A 35 -4.95 -3.64 -0.95
N LYS A 36 -4.32 -2.45 -1.00
CA LYS A 36 -5.02 -1.17 -0.95
C LYS A 36 -5.83 -0.87 -2.22
N GLU A 37 -5.33 -1.25 -3.39
CA GLU A 37 -6.07 -1.18 -4.65
C GLU A 37 -7.32 -2.07 -4.60
N ARG A 38 -7.18 -3.30 -4.10
CA ARG A 38 -8.32 -4.19 -3.92
C ARG A 38 -9.32 -3.62 -2.92
N GLU A 39 -8.85 -3.10 -1.79
CA GLU A 39 -9.70 -2.47 -0.77
C GLU A 39 -10.49 -1.29 -1.33
N LYS A 40 -9.82 -0.40 -2.09
CA LYS A 40 -10.44 0.73 -2.80
C LYS A 40 -11.48 0.28 -3.84
N ARG A 41 -11.19 -0.77 -4.60
CA ARG A 41 -12.12 -1.28 -5.62
C ARG A 41 -13.37 -1.90 -4.99
N MET A 42 -13.22 -2.69 -3.93
CA MET A 42 -14.37 -3.24 -3.20
C MET A 42 -15.23 -2.11 -2.64
N ALA A 43 -14.58 -1.10 -2.10
CA ALA A 43 -15.19 0.12 -1.63
C ALA A 43 -16.04 0.84 -2.70
N GLU A 44 -15.47 1.08 -3.89
CA GLU A 44 -16.18 1.69 -5.02
C GLU A 44 -17.38 0.85 -5.50
N LEU A 45 -17.24 -0.47 -5.52
CA LEU A 45 -18.32 -1.37 -5.91
C LEU A 45 -19.47 -1.34 -4.89
N THR A 46 -19.18 -1.45 -3.60
CA THR A 46 -20.19 -1.32 -2.54
C THR A 46 -20.92 0.01 -2.64
N LYS A 47 -20.20 1.12 -2.92
CA LYS A 47 -20.82 2.44 -3.10
C LYS A 47 -21.82 2.43 -4.25
N LYS A 48 -21.42 1.86 -5.38
CA LYS A 48 -22.26 1.75 -6.58
C LYS A 48 -23.50 0.88 -6.33
N GLU A 49 -23.37 -0.17 -5.53
CA GLU A 49 -24.50 -1.01 -5.13
C GLU A 49 -25.44 -0.25 -4.19
N LEU A 50 -24.91 0.50 -3.20
CA LEU A 50 -25.72 1.33 -2.31
C LEU A 50 -26.49 2.41 -3.08
N SER A 51 -25.88 3.04 -4.09
CA SER A 51 -26.56 4.07 -4.88
C SER A 51 -27.67 3.53 -5.80
N ALA A 52 -27.69 2.23 -6.06
CA ALA A 52 -28.73 1.56 -6.85
C ALA A 52 -29.97 1.18 -6.01
N ILE A 53 -29.92 1.31 -4.69
CA ILE A 53 -31.01 0.92 -3.78
C ILE A 53 -31.90 2.14 -3.48
N GLU A 54 -33.20 1.90 -3.33
CA GLU A 54 -34.15 2.96 -2.94
C GLU A 54 -33.84 3.53 -1.55
N LYS A 55 -33.93 4.85 -1.41
CA LYS A 55 -33.56 5.58 -0.18
C LYS A 55 -34.35 5.19 1.07
N ASP A 56 -35.54 4.63 0.91
CA ASP A 56 -36.41 4.18 2.02
C ASP A 56 -36.09 2.74 2.49
N THR A 57 -35.12 2.08 1.85
CA THR A 57 -34.73 0.72 2.21
C THR A 57 -34.05 0.69 3.57
N LYS A 58 -34.50 -0.20 4.46
CA LYS A 58 -33.86 -0.42 5.75
C LYS A 58 -32.48 -1.06 5.56
N THR A 59 -31.43 -0.29 5.77
CA THR A 59 -30.05 -0.76 5.71
C THR A 59 -29.49 -1.12 7.08
N TYR A 60 -28.59 -2.10 7.11
CA TYR A 60 -27.98 -2.61 8.33
C TYR A 60 -26.47 -2.75 8.15
N LYS A 61 -25.71 -2.29 9.15
CA LYS A 61 -24.26 -2.42 9.21
C LYS A 61 -23.87 -3.55 10.15
N SER A 62 -22.96 -4.42 9.72
CA SER A 62 -22.37 -5.44 10.57
C SER A 62 -21.32 -4.84 11.51
N ILE A 63 -21.42 -5.15 12.81
CA ILE A 63 -20.42 -4.84 13.83
C ILE A 63 -20.10 -6.14 14.59
N GLY A 64 -19.00 -6.80 14.21
CA GLY A 64 -18.64 -8.10 14.76
C GLY A 64 -19.71 -9.16 14.45
N LYS A 65 -20.40 -9.65 15.49
CA LYS A 65 -21.50 -10.62 15.36
C LYS A 65 -22.90 -9.99 15.36
N ALA A 66 -22.99 -8.67 15.42
CA ALA A 66 -24.26 -7.94 15.46
C ALA A 66 -24.51 -7.15 14.17
N PHE A 67 -25.77 -6.79 13.93
CA PHE A 67 -26.18 -5.89 12.85
C PHE A 67 -26.98 -4.73 13.43
N ILE A 68 -26.61 -3.50 13.09
CA ILE A 68 -27.27 -2.28 13.57
C ILE A 68 -27.94 -1.61 12.38
N LYS A 69 -29.19 -1.16 12.55
CA LYS A 69 -29.88 -0.36 11.54
C LYS A 69 -29.11 0.95 11.35
N THR A 70 -28.78 1.29 10.12
CA THR A 70 -27.97 2.47 9.81
C THR A 70 -28.50 3.08 8.53
N ASP A 71 -28.55 4.40 8.45
CA ASP A 71 -29.05 5.08 7.26
C ASP A 71 -28.09 4.92 6.08
N ILE A 72 -28.65 4.83 4.88
CA ILE A 72 -27.90 4.62 3.64
C ILE A 72 -26.87 5.74 3.40
N SER A 73 -27.17 6.98 3.81
CA SER A 73 -26.27 8.12 3.72
C SER A 73 -25.02 7.98 4.57
N VAL A 74 -25.13 7.33 5.73
CA VAL A 74 -23.98 7.04 6.60
C VAL A 74 -23.10 5.97 5.97
N LEU A 75 -23.71 4.91 5.42
CA LEU A 75 -22.97 3.86 4.71
C LEU A 75 -22.24 4.41 3.48
N ASP A 76 -22.89 5.29 2.71
CA ASP A 76 -22.30 5.93 1.53
C ASP A 76 -21.11 6.81 1.91
N LYS A 77 -21.24 7.60 2.99
CA LYS A 77 -20.15 8.44 3.51
C LYS A 77 -18.97 7.61 4.03
N GLU A 78 -19.23 6.55 4.79
CA GLU A 78 -18.16 5.62 5.21
C GLU A 78 -17.43 5.04 4.02
N GLN A 79 -18.18 4.79 2.95
CA GLN A 79 -17.62 4.25 1.74
C GLN A 79 -16.71 5.26 1.02
N ASP A 80 -17.11 6.52 0.97
CA ASP A 80 -16.28 7.63 0.49
C ASP A 80 -15.01 7.84 1.31
N ASP A 81 -15.13 7.85 2.63
CA ASP A 81 -13.99 8.02 3.54
C ASP A 81 -12.97 6.87 3.33
N LYS A 82 -13.45 5.65 3.12
CA LYS A 82 -12.61 4.49 2.83
C LYS A 82 -11.90 4.60 1.47
N ILE A 83 -12.57 5.10 0.45
CA ILE A 83 -11.97 5.35 -0.88
C ILE A 83 -10.90 6.43 -0.77
N ALA A 84 -11.21 7.57 -0.13
CA ALA A 84 -10.30 8.69 0.03
C ALA A 84 -9.04 8.28 0.81
N LYS A 85 -9.21 7.57 1.93
CA LYS A 85 -8.10 7.03 2.72
C LYS A 85 -7.24 6.07 1.90
N SER A 86 -7.85 5.11 1.21
CA SER A 86 -7.11 4.16 0.39
C SER A 86 -6.35 4.85 -0.74
N ALA A 87 -6.92 5.88 -1.35
CA ALA A 87 -6.25 6.68 -2.37
C ALA A 87 -5.03 7.45 -1.81
N SER A 88 -5.15 8.05 -0.63
CA SER A 88 -4.05 8.72 0.06
C SER A 88 -2.93 7.74 0.46
N ASP A 89 -3.29 6.57 1.00
CA ASP A 89 -2.35 5.49 1.32
C ASP A 89 -1.59 5.05 0.06
N LEU A 90 -2.29 4.88 -1.08
CA LEU A 90 -1.69 4.47 -2.35
C LEU A 90 -0.66 5.49 -2.87
N VAL A 91 -0.95 6.79 -2.78
CA VAL A 91 0.02 7.83 -3.15
C VAL A 91 1.29 7.74 -2.30
N THR A 92 1.12 7.54 -0.99
CA THR A 92 2.24 7.40 -0.06
C THR A 92 3.08 6.15 -0.35
N LEU A 93 2.42 5.01 -0.60
CA LEU A 93 3.09 3.76 -0.94
C LEU A 93 3.80 3.83 -2.30
N ASP A 94 3.23 4.51 -3.30
CA ASP A 94 3.85 4.68 -4.61
C ASP A 94 5.12 5.56 -4.52
N ASN A 95 5.09 6.62 -3.71
CA ASN A 95 6.28 7.41 -3.43
C ASN A 95 7.38 6.59 -2.73
N SER A 96 7.00 5.77 -1.73
CA SER A 96 7.92 4.86 -1.05
C SER A 96 8.52 3.82 -2.01
N LYS A 97 7.70 3.25 -2.89
CA LYS A 97 8.13 2.32 -3.94
C LYS A 97 9.17 2.97 -4.86
N LYS A 98 8.88 4.17 -5.39
CA LYS A 98 9.80 4.91 -6.27
C LYS A 98 11.13 5.22 -5.59
N TYR A 99 11.09 5.61 -4.32
CA TYR A 99 12.29 5.85 -3.52
C TYR A 99 13.15 4.59 -3.37
N LEU A 100 12.54 3.46 -3.01
CA LEU A 100 13.24 2.17 -2.89
C LEU A 100 13.80 1.68 -4.24
N GLU A 101 13.03 1.83 -5.34
CA GLU A 101 13.49 1.48 -6.69
C GLU A 101 14.69 2.32 -7.12
N ARG A 102 14.70 3.62 -6.81
CA ARG A 102 15.85 4.50 -7.06
C ARG A 102 17.07 4.06 -6.26
N ASN A 103 16.93 3.84 -4.96
CA ASN A 103 18.05 3.43 -4.10
C ASN A 103 18.64 2.07 -4.55
N ILE A 104 17.79 1.12 -4.94
CA ILE A 104 18.25 -0.16 -5.49
C ILE A 104 19.04 0.04 -6.77
N ASN A 105 18.56 0.89 -7.69
CA ASN A 105 19.27 1.16 -8.94
C ASN A 105 20.62 1.85 -8.72
N ASP A 106 20.69 2.77 -7.76
CA ASP A 106 21.94 3.46 -7.42
C ASP A 106 22.95 2.46 -6.80
N LEU A 107 22.51 1.61 -5.86
CA LEU A 107 23.35 0.54 -5.29
C LEU A 107 23.81 -0.48 -6.34
N LEU A 108 22.99 -0.78 -7.35
CA LEU A 108 23.37 -1.70 -8.43
C LEU A 108 24.43 -1.10 -9.36
N LYS A 109 24.45 0.23 -9.53
CA LYS A 109 25.50 0.93 -10.29
C LYS A 109 26.82 0.95 -9.55
N ASP A 110 26.80 1.13 -8.22
CA ASP A 110 28.01 1.18 -7.39
C ASP A 110 28.73 -0.18 -7.29
N VAL A 111 28.06 -1.27 -7.68
CA VAL A 111 28.61 -2.64 -7.69
C VAL A 111 29.31 -2.98 -9.03
N HIS A 112 29.15 -2.15 -10.07
CA HIS A 112 29.80 -2.28 -11.40
C HIS A 112 30.93 -1.28 -11.56
#